data_AF-L8EEV1-F1
#
_entry.id   AF-L8EEV1-F1
#
_cell.length_a   1.000
_cell.length_b   1.000
_cell.length_c   1.000
_cell.angle_alpha   90.00
_cell.angle_beta   90.00
_cell.angle_gamma   90.00
#
_symmetry.space_group_name_H-M   'P 1'
#
loop_
_entity.id
_entity.type
_entity.pdbx_description
1 polymer ?
#
loop_
_entity_poly.entity_id
_entity_poly.type
_entity_poly.pdbx_seq_one_letter_code
_entity_poly.pdbx_strand_id
1 'polypeptide(L)'
;MTNDSTAQDRQLLHDYSRETRDPYVQRLLAELLGHVNRAGFERTAGAGGGNTRDLGQGQYAVSYAYTPDTTRADHLAVLVHELTHVAVNQAYGSRMLNFPVPPLSAAEENRVRDETPGREEDFQNAALRRADARRRDAYVDLVIGNVQRLLDELRGSGLPAERQRAIRTKLTDHMRARPYHEYDGVLSHVLTWSDLDGVDRSSAFYRSLTAMVAQTADWRAAGDITLPRRRRGFFRRLGRTLAAALGMSRRR
;
A
#
# COMPACT_ATOMS: atom_id res chain seq x y z
N MET A 1 26.14 20.06 5.16
CA MET A 1 26.11 18.84 5.99
C MET A 1 24.80 18.15 5.72
N THR A 2 24.79 17.14 4.85
CA THR A 2 23.62 16.26 4.67
C THR A 2 23.47 15.46 5.96
N ASN A 3 22.56 15.88 6.83
CA ASN A 3 22.08 15.04 7.92
C ASN A 3 21.67 13.71 7.27
N ASP A 4 22.30 12.61 7.65
CA ASP A 4 22.02 11.30 7.09
C ASP A 4 20.61 10.85 7.55
N SER A 5 19.58 11.33 6.85
CA SER A 5 18.18 11.01 7.12
C SER A 5 17.96 9.50 7.13
N THR A 6 18.73 8.75 6.34
CA THR A 6 18.68 7.28 6.31
C THR A 6 18.97 6.68 7.68
N ALA A 7 20.07 7.08 8.34
CA ALA A 7 20.39 6.55 9.67
C ALA A 7 19.33 6.92 10.72
N GLN A 8 18.83 8.16 10.68
CA GLN A 8 17.80 8.64 11.60
C GLN A 8 16.46 7.92 11.42
N ASP A 9 16.02 7.74 10.17
CA ASP A 9 14.74 7.10 9.85
C ASP A 9 14.77 5.60 10.16
N ARG A 10 15.92 4.94 9.91
CA ARG A 10 16.15 3.56 10.34
C ARG A 10 16.04 3.43 11.85
N GLN A 11 16.71 4.31 12.59
CA GLN A 11 16.64 4.31 14.04
C GLN A 11 15.20 4.51 14.53
N LEU A 12 14.47 5.46 13.94
CA LEU A 12 13.08 5.74 14.28
C LEU A 12 12.16 4.52 14.07
N LEU A 13 12.34 3.76 12.99
CA LEU A 13 11.60 2.51 12.73
C LEU A 13 11.96 1.41 13.74
N HIS A 14 13.25 1.28 14.08
CA HIS A 14 13.70 0.35 15.12
C HIS A 14 13.16 0.72 16.51
N ASP A 15 13.09 2.01 16.83
CA ASP A 15 12.49 2.53 18.07
C ASP A 15 11.01 2.18 18.12
N TYR A 16 10.28 2.47 17.04
CA TYR A 16 8.86 2.13 16.94
C TYR A 16 8.60 0.63 17.13
N SER A 17 9.42 -0.23 16.52
CA SER A 17 9.33 -1.70 16.68
C SER A 17 9.53 -2.16 18.13
N ARG A 18 10.39 -1.49 18.89
CA ARG A 18 10.63 -1.79 20.32
C ARG A 18 9.54 -1.25 21.23
N GLU A 19 8.93 -0.12 20.88
CA GLU A 19 7.92 0.55 21.68
C GLU A 19 6.52 -0.06 21.54
N THR A 20 6.15 -0.47 20.31
CA THR A 20 4.81 -0.98 20.07
C THR A 20 4.60 -2.32 20.78
N ARG A 21 3.42 -2.45 21.39
CA ARG A 21 2.96 -3.68 22.06
C ARG A 21 1.87 -4.39 21.27
N ASP A 22 1.57 -3.91 20.06
CA ASP A 22 0.61 -4.60 19.19
C ASP A 22 1.31 -5.73 18.43
N PRO A 23 0.87 -7.00 18.59
CA PRO A 23 1.52 -8.12 17.93
C PRO A 23 1.41 -8.07 16.39
N TYR A 24 0.36 -7.46 15.84
CA TYR A 24 0.20 -7.30 14.39
C TYR A 24 1.14 -6.23 13.85
N VAL A 25 1.30 -5.12 14.56
CA VAL A 25 2.28 -4.08 14.22
C VAL A 25 3.70 -4.60 14.35
N GLN A 26 4.02 -5.34 15.42
CA GLN A 26 5.33 -5.98 15.58
C GLN A 26 5.64 -6.93 14.43
N ARG A 27 4.66 -7.74 14.00
CA ARG A 27 4.81 -8.64 12.85
C ARG A 27 5.08 -7.87 11.56
N LEU A 28 4.32 -6.81 11.30
CA LEU A 28 4.53 -5.93 10.14
C LEU A 28 5.93 -5.31 10.19
N LEU A 29 6.32 -4.70 11.30
CA LEU A 29 7.63 -4.06 11.44
C LEU A 29 8.77 -5.07 11.34
N ALA A 30 8.61 -6.30 11.84
CA ALA A 30 9.63 -7.34 11.69
C ALA A 30 9.88 -7.70 10.22
N GLU A 31 8.82 -7.81 9.42
CA GLU A 31 8.92 -7.97 7.97
C GLU A 31 9.64 -6.77 7.34
N LEU A 32 9.13 -5.56 7.56
CA LEU A 32 9.64 -4.35 6.91
C LEU A 32 11.09 -4.02 7.30
N LEU A 33 11.48 -4.25 8.55
CA LEU A 33 12.86 -4.06 9.02
C LEU A 33 13.83 -5.03 8.36
N GLY A 34 13.37 -6.21 7.92
CA GLY A 34 14.16 -7.11 7.08
C GLY A 34 14.57 -6.50 5.73
N HIS A 35 13.86 -5.47 5.28
CA HIS A 35 14.12 -4.75 4.03
C HIS A 35 14.80 -3.39 4.22
N VAL A 36 14.92 -2.88 5.46
CA VAL A 36 15.30 -1.48 5.72
C VAL A 36 16.70 -1.10 5.18
N ASN A 37 17.63 -2.06 5.15
CA ASN A 37 18.99 -1.86 4.64
C ASN A 37 19.07 -1.79 3.12
N ARG A 38 17.97 -2.11 2.42
CA ARG A 38 17.84 -2.01 0.96
C ARG A 38 17.31 -0.65 0.52
N ALA A 39 16.83 0.17 1.46
CA ALA A 39 16.26 1.48 1.19
C ALA A 39 17.21 2.60 1.67
N GLY A 40 17.49 3.55 0.78
CA GLY A 40 17.99 4.88 1.15
C GLY A 40 16.81 5.84 1.32
N PHE A 41 16.83 6.65 2.39
CA PHE A 41 15.75 7.58 2.71
C PHE A 41 16.17 9.03 2.46
N GLU A 42 15.35 9.73 1.68
CA GLU A 42 15.53 11.14 1.33
C GLU A 42 14.31 11.96 1.76
N ARG A 43 14.55 12.91 2.67
CA ARG A 43 13.54 13.91 3.05
C ARG A 43 13.51 15.01 2.00
N THR A 44 12.33 15.26 1.45
CA THR A 44 12.06 16.32 0.49
C THR A 44 11.26 17.44 1.13
N ALA A 45 11.49 18.68 0.69
CA ALA A 45 10.70 19.83 1.13
C ALA A 45 9.33 19.84 0.44
N GLY A 46 8.28 20.23 1.17
CA GLY A 46 6.94 20.43 0.64
C GLY A 46 5.86 19.64 1.38
N ALA A 47 4.68 19.56 0.77
CA ALA A 47 3.56 18.76 1.23
C ALA A 47 3.27 17.66 0.19
N GLY A 48 3.18 16.40 0.62
CA GLY A 48 2.99 15.27 -0.28
C GLY A 48 3.09 13.91 0.43
N GLY A 49 2.82 12.84 -0.33
CA GLY A 49 3.08 11.46 0.11
C GLY A 49 4.57 11.09 -0.01
N GLY A 50 4.87 9.82 0.23
CA GLY A 50 6.16 9.26 -0.16
C GLY A 50 6.14 8.69 -1.58
N ASN A 51 7.31 8.32 -2.05
CA ASN A 51 7.54 7.61 -3.29
C ASN A 51 8.70 6.64 -3.12
N THR A 52 8.51 5.40 -3.55
CA THR A 52 9.55 4.39 -3.59
C THR A 52 9.95 4.14 -5.04
N ARG A 53 11.26 4.11 -5.33
CA ARG A 53 11.81 3.80 -6.64
C ARG A 53 12.79 2.63 -6.55
N ASP A 54 12.61 1.64 -7.44
CA ASP A 54 13.56 0.54 -7.61
C ASP A 54 14.81 1.05 -8.33
N LEU A 55 15.98 0.84 -7.74
CA LEU A 55 17.28 1.20 -8.32
C LEU A 55 17.96 0.01 -9.02
N GLY A 56 17.32 -1.17 -9.01
CA GLY A 56 17.89 -2.44 -9.46
C GLY A 56 18.72 -3.13 -8.36
N GLN A 57 19.06 -4.39 -8.61
CA GLN A 57 19.88 -5.22 -7.70
C GLN A 57 19.33 -5.32 -6.26
N GLY A 58 18.03 -5.13 -6.09
CA GLY A 58 17.36 -5.16 -4.80
C GLY A 58 17.68 -3.96 -3.90
N GLN A 59 18.03 -2.81 -4.49
CA GLN A 59 18.22 -1.52 -3.84
C GLN A 59 17.11 -0.54 -4.22
N TYR A 60 16.76 0.36 -3.30
CA TYR A 60 15.60 1.23 -3.40
C TYR A 60 15.91 2.64 -2.89
N ALA A 61 15.34 3.64 -3.55
CA ALA A 61 15.28 5.00 -3.04
C ALA A 61 13.86 5.30 -2.55
N VAL A 62 13.75 5.73 -1.30
CA VAL A 62 12.50 6.21 -0.70
C VAL A 62 12.63 7.71 -0.51
N SER A 63 11.78 8.49 -1.18
CA SER A 63 11.67 9.93 -0.97
C SER A 63 10.32 10.25 -0.36
N TYR A 64 10.27 11.22 0.56
CA TYR A 64 9.00 11.63 1.16
C TYR A 64 9.04 13.08 1.63
N ALA A 65 7.86 13.72 1.68
CA ALA A 65 7.73 15.07 2.21
C ALA A 65 7.93 15.07 3.73
N TYR A 66 8.75 15.98 4.24
CA TYR A 66 8.96 16.15 5.69
C TYR A 66 9.05 17.63 6.05
N THR A 67 8.29 18.03 7.06
CA THR A 67 8.35 19.36 7.69
C THR A 67 8.59 19.22 9.19
N PRO A 68 9.15 20.24 9.87
CA PRO A 68 9.31 20.21 11.33
C PRO A 68 8.00 19.98 12.10
N ASP A 69 6.86 20.34 11.52
CA ASP A 69 5.53 20.16 12.11
C ASP A 69 4.92 18.78 11.82
N THR A 70 5.61 17.92 11.05
CA THR A 70 5.14 16.57 10.76
C THR A 70 5.07 15.77 12.05
N THR A 71 3.87 15.28 12.39
CA THR A 71 3.70 14.48 13.60
C THR A 71 4.50 13.19 13.49
N ARG A 72 4.98 12.67 14.63
CA ARG A 72 5.64 11.35 14.68
C ARG A 72 4.79 10.26 14.02
N ALA A 73 3.47 10.28 14.25
CA ALA A 73 2.55 9.31 13.70
C ALA A 73 2.49 9.37 12.17
N ASP A 74 2.43 10.57 11.59
CA ASP A 74 2.43 10.73 10.13
C ASP A 74 3.77 10.35 9.52
N HIS A 75 4.89 10.72 10.15
CA HIS A 75 6.22 10.37 9.67
C HIS A 75 6.43 8.85 9.65
N LEU A 76 6.17 8.17 10.77
CA LEU A 76 6.27 6.71 10.85
C LEU A 76 5.34 6.01 9.85
N ALA A 77 4.10 6.50 9.72
CA ALA A 77 3.14 5.88 8.82
C ALA A 77 3.56 6.00 7.34
N VAL A 78 4.17 7.12 6.94
CA VAL A 78 4.78 7.28 5.62
C VAL A 78 5.97 6.34 5.44
N LEU A 79 6.90 6.27 6.40
CA LEU A 79 8.06 5.36 6.30
C LEU A 79 7.61 3.89 6.17
N VAL A 80 6.62 3.47 6.95
CA VAL A 80 6.03 2.13 6.89
C VAL A 80 5.32 1.87 5.55
N HIS A 81 4.60 2.86 5.02
CA HIS A 81 3.97 2.79 3.70
C HIS A 81 5.01 2.54 2.61
N GLU A 82 6.06 3.35 2.56
CA GLU A 82 7.10 3.24 1.54
C GLU A 82 7.91 1.94 1.65
N LEU A 83 8.25 1.51 2.88
CA LEU A 83 8.88 0.21 3.07
C LEU A 83 7.98 -0.96 2.68
N THR A 84 6.66 -0.80 2.76
CA THR A 84 5.74 -1.82 2.26
C THR A 84 5.86 -1.98 0.74
N HIS A 85 6.08 -0.90 -0.03
CA HIS A 85 6.37 -0.99 -1.47
C HIS A 85 7.66 -1.77 -1.76
N VAL A 86 8.68 -1.62 -0.90
CA VAL A 86 9.92 -2.40 -1.00
C VAL A 86 9.63 -3.90 -0.77
N ALA A 87 8.88 -4.24 0.27
CA ALA A 87 8.50 -5.62 0.57
C ALA A 87 7.66 -6.24 -0.55
N VAL A 88 6.69 -5.50 -1.09
CA VAL A 88 5.87 -5.87 -2.26
C VAL A 88 6.76 -6.17 -3.46
N ASN A 89 7.69 -5.27 -3.79
CA ASN A 89 8.54 -5.46 -4.97
C ASN A 89 9.42 -6.70 -4.83
N GLN A 90 9.94 -6.96 -3.63
CA GLN A 90 10.72 -8.17 -3.34
C GLN A 90 9.87 -9.45 -3.41
N ALA A 91 8.62 -9.40 -2.94
CA ALA A 91 7.73 -10.55 -2.90
C ALA A 91 7.23 -10.96 -4.29
N TYR A 92 6.80 -9.99 -5.11
CA TYR A 92 6.10 -10.26 -6.37
C TYR A 92 6.95 -10.05 -7.62
N GLY A 93 8.13 -9.41 -7.52
CA GLY A 93 8.98 -9.11 -8.67
C GLY A 93 8.30 -8.23 -9.73
N SER A 94 7.32 -7.44 -9.31
CA SER A 94 6.31 -6.82 -10.16
C SER A 94 6.50 -5.31 -10.35
N ARG A 95 7.70 -4.79 -10.08
CA ARG A 95 8.01 -3.35 -10.06
C ARG A 95 7.03 -2.59 -9.17
N MET A 96 6.85 -3.03 -7.92
CA MET A 96 5.96 -2.42 -6.91
C MET A 96 4.45 -2.50 -7.20
N LEU A 97 4.01 -3.48 -7.97
CA LEU A 97 2.59 -3.82 -8.02
C LEU A 97 2.26 -4.75 -6.86
N ASN A 98 1.23 -4.43 -6.07
CA ASN A 98 0.61 -5.28 -5.05
C ASN A 98 -0.17 -6.46 -5.66
N PHE A 99 0.27 -6.92 -6.82
CA PHE A 99 -0.32 -8.00 -7.58
C PHE A 99 0.79 -8.65 -8.44
N PRO A 100 0.99 -9.98 -8.35
CA PRO A 100 1.99 -10.66 -9.15
C PRO A 100 1.57 -10.65 -10.62
N VAL A 101 2.48 -10.21 -11.48
CA VAL A 101 2.27 -10.10 -12.93
C VAL A 101 3.39 -10.83 -13.67
N PRO A 102 3.11 -11.43 -14.85
CA PRO A 102 4.16 -11.95 -15.70
C PRO A 102 5.15 -10.84 -16.10
N PRO A 103 6.46 -11.12 -16.18
CA PRO A 103 7.43 -10.15 -16.63
C PRO A 103 7.18 -9.76 -18.10
N LEU A 104 7.61 -8.56 -18.46
CA LEU A 104 7.70 -8.11 -19.84
C LEU A 104 8.83 -8.85 -20.57
N SER A 105 8.66 -9.10 -21.87
CA SER A 105 9.79 -9.54 -22.71
C SER A 105 10.78 -8.39 -22.92
N ALA A 106 12.04 -8.71 -23.22
CA ALA A 106 13.08 -7.69 -23.48
C ALA A 106 12.67 -6.69 -24.59
N ALA A 107 11.97 -7.16 -25.62
CA ALA A 107 11.46 -6.30 -26.69
C ALA A 107 10.36 -5.34 -26.20
N GLU A 108 9.48 -5.79 -25.31
CA GLU A 108 8.46 -4.93 -24.69
C GLU A 108 9.09 -3.93 -23.72
N GLU A 109 10.05 -4.35 -22.90
CA GLU A 109 10.77 -3.44 -22.00
C GLU A 109 11.51 -2.35 -22.78
N ASN A 110 12.18 -2.71 -23.88
CA ASN A 110 12.84 -1.72 -24.74
C ASN A 110 11.83 -0.77 -25.36
N ARG A 111 10.71 -1.28 -25.88
CA ARG A 111 9.66 -0.42 -26.44
C ARG A 111 9.12 0.59 -25.43
N VAL A 112 8.74 0.14 -24.23
CA VAL A 112 8.23 1.05 -23.18
C VAL A 112 9.29 2.06 -22.78
N ARG A 113 10.56 1.65 -22.70
CA ARG A 113 11.69 2.54 -22.40
C ARG A 113 11.87 3.62 -23.46
N ASP A 114 11.79 3.25 -24.73
CA ASP A 114 12.01 4.15 -25.86
C ASP A 114 10.83 5.11 -26.06
N GLU A 115 9.60 4.62 -25.88
CA GLU A 115 8.38 5.43 -26.00
C GLU A 115 8.18 6.36 -24.79
N THR A 116 8.55 5.91 -23.59
CA THR A 116 8.31 6.63 -22.33
C THR A 116 9.51 6.59 -21.39
N PRO A 117 10.61 7.30 -21.72
CA PRO A 117 11.82 7.29 -20.90
C PRO A 117 11.54 7.75 -19.46
N GLY A 118 11.90 6.92 -18.48
CA GLY A 118 11.83 7.25 -17.05
C GLY A 118 10.44 7.14 -16.40
N ARG A 119 9.41 6.65 -17.10
CA ARG A 119 8.07 6.45 -16.53
C ARG A 119 7.84 5.02 -16.06
N GLU A 120 8.19 4.74 -14.81
CA GLU A 120 8.03 3.39 -14.21
C GLU A 120 6.59 2.88 -14.27
N GLU A 121 5.62 3.78 -14.11
CA GLU A 121 4.19 3.45 -14.19
C GLU A 121 3.78 2.85 -15.54
N ASP A 122 4.42 3.25 -16.64
CA ASP A 122 4.10 2.70 -17.96
C ASP A 122 4.58 1.24 -18.10
N PHE A 123 5.71 0.89 -17.47
CA PHE A 123 6.16 -0.50 -17.38
C PHE A 123 5.20 -1.34 -16.52
N GLN A 124 4.78 -0.82 -15.38
CA GLN A 124 3.80 -1.47 -14.49
C GLN A 124 2.48 -1.72 -15.22
N ASN A 125 1.97 -0.71 -15.94
CA ASN A 125 0.74 -0.80 -16.71
C ASN A 125 0.86 -1.81 -17.87
N ALA A 126 2.00 -1.86 -18.56
CA ALA A 126 2.25 -2.86 -19.59
C ALA A 126 2.26 -4.28 -19.01
N ALA A 127 2.92 -4.49 -17.87
CA ALA A 127 2.94 -5.79 -17.20
C ALA A 127 1.55 -6.22 -16.71
N LEU A 128 0.78 -5.30 -16.12
CA LEU A 128 -0.61 -5.54 -15.71
C LEU A 128 -1.48 -6.02 -16.87
N ARG A 129 -1.29 -5.54 -18.11
CA ARG A 129 -2.05 -5.99 -19.30
C ARG A 129 -1.86 -7.48 -19.60
N ARG A 130 -0.75 -8.09 -19.17
CA ARG A 130 -0.45 -9.52 -19.36
C ARG A 130 -1.10 -10.42 -18.31
N ALA A 131 -1.48 -9.86 -17.16
CA ALA A 131 -2.13 -10.63 -16.12
C ALA A 131 -3.57 -11.03 -16.52
N ASP A 132 -3.98 -12.22 -16.09
CA ASP A 132 -5.32 -12.74 -16.34
C ASP A 132 -6.39 -11.74 -15.87
N ALA A 133 -7.27 -11.34 -16.80
CA ALA A 133 -8.27 -10.32 -16.54
C ALA A 133 -9.24 -10.71 -15.41
N ARG A 134 -9.61 -11.99 -15.30
CA ARG A 134 -10.53 -12.44 -14.25
C ARG A 134 -9.87 -12.36 -12.88
N ARG A 135 -8.58 -12.70 -12.79
CA ARG A 135 -7.78 -12.60 -11.57
C ARG A 135 -7.62 -11.15 -11.14
N ARG A 136 -7.30 -10.26 -12.08
CA ARG A 136 -7.23 -8.80 -11.85
C ARG A 136 -8.57 -8.23 -11.35
N ASP A 137 -9.66 -8.52 -12.03
CA ASP A 137 -11.00 -8.07 -11.64
C ASP A 137 -11.41 -8.61 -10.26
N ALA A 138 -11.06 -9.85 -9.94
CA ALA A 138 -11.32 -10.44 -8.61
C ALA A 138 -10.47 -9.79 -7.50
N TYR A 139 -9.24 -9.38 -7.79
CA TYR A 139 -8.42 -8.60 -6.86
C TYR A 139 -9.02 -7.21 -6.62
N VAL A 140 -9.42 -6.49 -7.67
CA VAL A 140 -10.06 -5.17 -7.51
C VAL A 140 -11.35 -5.25 -6.72
N ASP A 141 -12.20 -6.24 -7.01
CA ASP A 141 -13.44 -6.45 -6.24
C ASP A 141 -13.15 -6.72 -4.75
N LEU A 142 -12.11 -7.50 -4.45
CA LEU A 142 -11.67 -7.76 -3.08
C LEU A 142 -11.18 -6.47 -2.39
N VAL A 143 -10.30 -5.72 -3.03
CA VAL A 143 -9.76 -4.45 -2.50
C VAL A 143 -10.89 -3.46 -2.23
N ILE A 144 -11.79 -3.25 -3.20
CA ILE A 144 -12.92 -2.33 -3.05
C ILE A 144 -13.83 -2.78 -1.90
N GLY A 145 -14.14 -4.08 -1.79
CA GLY A 145 -14.96 -4.61 -0.71
C GLY A 145 -14.32 -4.44 0.67
N ASN A 146 -13.00 -4.67 0.77
CA ASN A 146 -12.24 -4.47 2.00
C ASN A 146 -12.21 -2.99 2.41
N VAL A 147 -11.98 -2.09 1.46
CA VAL A 147 -11.97 -0.64 1.70
C VAL A 147 -13.35 -0.14 2.14
N GLN A 148 -14.42 -0.60 1.50
CA GLN A 148 -15.79 -0.27 1.90
C GLN A 148 -16.06 -0.71 3.35
N ARG A 149 -15.68 -1.93 3.72
CA ARG A 149 -15.80 -2.42 5.10
C ARG A 149 -15.06 -1.51 6.09
N LEU A 150 -13.81 -1.15 5.80
CA LEU A 150 -13.05 -0.25 6.68
C LEU A 150 -13.71 1.13 6.81
N LEU A 151 -14.24 1.68 5.71
CA LEU A 151 -14.94 2.97 5.73
C LEU A 151 -16.23 2.94 6.55
N ASP A 152 -16.98 1.84 6.48
CA ASP A 152 -18.20 1.65 7.26
C ASP A 152 -17.89 1.53 8.75
N GLU A 153 -16.83 0.79 9.10
CA GLU A 153 -16.40 0.57 10.48
C GLU A 153 -15.65 1.77 11.09
N LEU A 154 -15.06 2.64 10.27
CA LEU A 154 -14.25 3.78 10.72
C LEU A 154 -14.98 4.72 11.67
N ARG A 155 -16.29 4.92 11.50
CA ARG A 155 -17.09 5.77 12.39
C ARG A 155 -17.13 5.25 13.83
N GLY A 156 -17.00 3.94 14.02
CA GLY A 156 -16.97 3.27 15.31
C GLY A 156 -15.57 3.01 15.86
N SER A 157 -14.52 3.55 15.24
CA SER A 157 -13.11 3.35 15.64
C SER A 157 -12.71 4.08 16.93
N GLY A 158 -13.45 5.10 17.34
CA GLY A 158 -13.07 5.97 18.47
C GLY A 158 -12.00 7.02 18.13
N LEU A 159 -11.52 7.08 16.89
CA LEU A 159 -10.54 8.07 16.45
C LEU A 159 -11.08 9.51 16.45
N PRO A 160 -10.23 10.53 16.64
CA PRO A 160 -10.61 11.93 16.42
C PRO A 160 -11.12 12.17 15.00
N ALA A 161 -12.04 13.14 14.84
CA ALA A 161 -12.68 13.43 13.56
C ALA A 161 -11.68 13.79 12.43
N GLU A 162 -10.59 14.46 12.79
CA GLU A 162 -9.50 14.78 11.86
C GLU A 162 -8.81 13.51 11.33
N ARG A 163 -8.43 12.58 12.22
CA ARG A 163 -7.82 11.32 11.80
C ARG A 163 -8.79 10.45 10.99
N GLN A 164 -10.07 10.39 11.37
CA GLN A 164 -11.07 9.70 10.56
C GLN A 164 -11.18 10.30 9.15
N ARG A 165 -11.07 11.63 9.01
CA ARG A 165 -11.04 12.29 7.70
C ARG A 165 -9.78 11.90 6.92
N ALA A 166 -8.61 11.95 7.54
CA ALA A 166 -7.34 11.58 6.91
C ALA A 166 -7.32 10.12 6.43
N ILE A 167 -7.77 9.17 7.28
CA ILE A 167 -7.90 7.75 6.90
C ILE A 167 -8.89 7.58 5.76
N ARG A 168 -10.05 8.24 5.83
CA ARG A 168 -11.04 8.19 4.74
C ARG A 168 -10.43 8.65 3.43
N THR A 169 -9.76 9.81 3.42
CA THR A 169 -9.08 10.35 2.23
C THR A 169 -8.04 9.37 1.71
N LYS A 170 -7.16 8.84 2.58
CA LYS A 170 -6.13 7.86 2.19
C LYS A 170 -6.75 6.61 1.56
N LEU A 171 -7.81 6.07 2.16
CA LEU A 171 -8.54 4.91 1.65
C LEU A 171 -9.29 5.21 0.35
N THR A 172 -9.87 6.39 0.17
CA THR A 172 -10.65 6.70 -1.04
C THR A 172 -9.76 7.06 -2.22
N ASP A 173 -8.74 7.88 -2.00
CA ASP A 173 -7.97 8.50 -3.09
C ASP A 173 -7.05 7.47 -3.74
N HIS A 174 -6.29 6.73 -2.93
CA HIS A 174 -5.35 5.73 -3.42
C HIS A 174 -6.07 4.49 -4.00
N MET A 175 -7.21 4.10 -3.43
CA MET A 175 -7.89 2.86 -3.87
C MET A 175 -8.75 3.07 -5.11
N ARG A 176 -9.31 4.28 -5.31
CA ARG A 176 -10.01 4.61 -6.56
C ARG A 176 -9.04 4.75 -7.73
N ALA A 177 -7.88 5.35 -7.48
CA ALA A 177 -6.93 5.65 -8.53
C ALA A 177 -6.01 4.44 -8.85
N ARG A 178 -5.51 3.73 -7.83
CA ARG A 178 -4.36 2.81 -7.98
C ARG A 178 -4.45 1.57 -7.07
N PRO A 179 -5.51 0.75 -7.16
CA PRO A 179 -5.69 -0.41 -6.27
C PRO A 179 -4.56 -1.45 -6.39
N TYR A 180 -3.93 -1.56 -7.55
CA TYR A 180 -2.81 -2.49 -7.78
C TYR A 180 -1.46 -1.96 -7.29
N HIS A 181 -1.35 -0.68 -6.96
CA HIS A 181 -0.07 -0.09 -6.54
C HIS A 181 -0.06 0.17 -5.04
N GLU A 182 -1.20 0.59 -4.47
CA GLU A 182 -1.18 1.23 -3.16
C GLU A 182 -1.79 0.39 -2.03
N TYR A 183 -2.57 -0.65 -2.33
CA TYR A 183 -3.37 -1.38 -1.33
C TYR A 183 -2.61 -1.78 -0.05
N ASP A 184 -1.53 -2.56 -0.17
CA ASP A 184 -0.73 -3.03 0.96
C ASP A 184 -0.14 -1.84 1.74
N GLY A 185 0.48 -0.88 1.05
CA GLY A 185 1.05 0.32 1.66
C GLY A 185 0.00 1.15 2.40
N VAL A 186 -1.20 1.31 1.84
CA VAL A 186 -2.30 2.05 2.49
C VAL A 186 -2.78 1.34 3.75
N LEU A 187 -2.94 0.01 3.72
CA LEU A 187 -3.32 -0.74 4.92
C LEU A 187 -2.26 -0.60 6.02
N SER A 188 -0.97 -0.77 5.68
CA SER A 188 0.14 -0.59 6.61
C SER A 188 0.20 0.83 7.18
N HIS A 189 -0.03 1.85 6.35
CA HIS A 189 -0.12 3.26 6.77
C HIS A 189 -1.23 3.45 7.81
N VAL A 190 -2.44 2.98 7.49
CA VAL A 190 -3.60 3.15 8.36
C VAL A 190 -3.45 2.36 9.66
N LEU A 191 -2.80 1.19 9.63
CA LEU A 191 -2.51 0.43 10.85
C LEU A 191 -1.53 1.17 11.76
N THR A 192 -0.46 1.75 11.20
CA THR A 192 0.51 2.56 11.97
C THR A 192 -0.17 3.76 12.64
N TRP A 193 -1.02 4.49 11.91
CA TRP A 193 -1.84 5.55 12.52
C TRP A 193 -2.73 5.02 13.64
N SER A 194 -3.41 3.90 13.40
CA SER A 194 -4.35 3.34 14.38
C SER A 194 -3.66 2.88 15.67
N ASP A 195 -2.44 2.34 15.56
CA ASP A 195 -1.63 1.94 16.71
C ASP A 195 -1.14 3.17 17.51
N LEU A 196 -0.56 4.15 16.81
CA LEU A 196 0.03 5.34 17.45
C LEU A 196 -1.03 6.29 18.03
N ASP A 197 -2.22 6.34 17.43
CA ASP A 197 -3.35 7.11 17.95
C ASP A 197 -4.18 6.35 19.00
N GLY A 198 -3.78 5.12 19.36
CA GLY A 198 -4.37 4.36 20.46
C GLY A 198 -5.79 3.86 20.20
N VAL A 199 -6.09 3.45 18.96
CA VAL A 199 -7.39 2.84 18.61
C VAL A 199 -7.66 1.61 19.47
N ASP A 200 -8.90 1.48 19.95
CA ASP A 200 -9.31 0.28 20.68
C ASP A 200 -9.18 -0.95 19.76
N ARG A 201 -8.31 -1.88 20.17
CA ARG A 201 -8.05 -3.15 19.48
C ARG A 201 -9.28 -4.06 19.42
N SER A 202 -10.26 -3.82 20.30
CA SER A 202 -11.56 -4.49 20.30
C SER A 202 -12.58 -3.84 19.34
N SER A 203 -12.25 -2.72 18.70
CA SER A 203 -13.13 -2.13 17.68
C SER A 203 -13.21 -3.01 16.44
N ALA A 204 -14.35 -2.97 15.75
CA ALA A 204 -14.53 -3.69 14.48
C ALA A 204 -13.50 -3.24 13.43
N PHE A 205 -13.29 -1.92 13.35
CA PHE A 205 -12.31 -1.30 12.47
C PHE A 205 -10.90 -1.86 12.65
N TYR A 206 -10.38 -1.90 13.89
CA TYR A 206 -9.02 -2.37 14.15
C TYR A 206 -8.86 -3.87 13.84
N ARG A 207 -9.85 -4.69 14.19
CA ARG A 207 -9.84 -6.13 13.85
C ARG A 207 -9.86 -6.38 12.35
N SER A 208 -10.71 -5.68 11.61
CA SER A 208 -10.76 -5.80 10.14
C SER A 208 -9.44 -5.35 9.51
N LEU A 209 -8.89 -4.21 9.95
CA LEU A 209 -7.64 -3.67 9.46
C LEU A 209 -6.46 -4.62 9.70
N THR A 210 -6.30 -5.11 10.92
CA THR A 210 -5.23 -6.06 11.27
C THR A 210 -5.37 -7.39 10.52
N ALA A 211 -6.59 -7.90 10.35
CA ALA A 211 -6.83 -9.10 9.54
C ALA A 211 -6.45 -8.89 8.06
N MET A 212 -6.73 -7.71 7.50
CA MET A 212 -6.34 -7.38 6.11
C MET A 212 -4.83 -7.21 5.98
N VAL A 213 -4.16 -6.55 6.93
CA VAL A 213 -2.68 -6.42 6.93
C VAL A 213 -2.02 -7.79 7.08
N ALA A 214 -2.53 -8.65 7.97
CA ALA A 214 -2.02 -10.02 8.12
C ALA A 214 -2.20 -10.83 6.82
N GLN A 215 -3.36 -10.70 6.16
CA GLN A 215 -3.61 -11.34 4.87
C GLN A 215 -2.62 -10.89 3.79
N THR A 216 -2.34 -9.59 3.66
CA THR A 216 -1.39 -9.12 2.65
C THR A 216 0.05 -9.54 2.98
N ALA A 217 0.43 -9.56 4.25
CA ALA A 217 1.70 -10.12 4.69
C ALA A 217 1.84 -11.61 4.34
N ASP A 218 0.79 -12.40 4.52
CA ASP A 218 0.78 -13.82 4.12
C ASP A 218 0.90 -13.98 2.60
N TRP A 219 0.29 -13.11 1.79
CA TRP A 219 0.47 -13.11 0.33
C TRP A 219 1.90 -12.76 -0.08
N ARG A 220 2.50 -11.74 0.55
CA ARG A 220 3.90 -11.37 0.29
C ARG A 220 4.87 -12.49 0.65
N ALA A 221 4.67 -13.13 1.80
CA ALA A 221 5.46 -14.30 2.21
C ALA A 221 5.32 -15.48 1.22
N ALA A 222 4.14 -15.66 0.62
CA ALA A 222 3.89 -16.68 -0.39
C ALA A 222 4.39 -16.30 -1.80
N GLY A 223 4.68 -15.02 -2.05
CA GLY A 223 4.95 -14.48 -3.38
C GLY A 223 3.75 -14.54 -4.33
N ASP A 224 2.55 -14.78 -3.81
CA ASP A 224 1.33 -14.92 -4.61
C ASP A 224 0.06 -14.53 -3.84
N ILE A 225 -0.98 -14.13 -4.58
CA ILE A 225 -2.25 -13.68 -3.99
C ILE A 225 -3.30 -14.77 -4.04
N THR A 226 -3.82 -15.12 -2.86
CA THR A 226 -4.98 -16.01 -2.74
C THR A 226 -6.27 -15.20 -2.78
N LEU A 227 -6.97 -15.26 -3.92
CA LEU A 227 -8.25 -14.58 -4.10
C LEU A 227 -9.42 -15.48 -3.68
N PRO A 228 -10.48 -14.92 -3.06
CA PRO A 228 -11.69 -15.67 -2.79
C PRO A 228 -12.24 -16.28 -4.08
N ARG A 229 -12.54 -17.58 -4.06
CA ARG A 229 -13.29 -18.21 -5.15
C ARG A 229 -14.63 -17.49 -5.27
N ARG A 230 -14.85 -16.76 -6.37
CA ARG A 230 -16.16 -16.13 -6.64
C ARG A 230 -17.24 -17.22 -6.57
N ARG A 231 -18.05 -17.22 -5.51
CA ARG A 231 -19.30 -17.99 -5.50
C ARG A 231 -20.15 -17.42 -6.65
N ARG A 232 -20.31 -18.20 -7.72
CA ARG A 232 -21.23 -17.88 -8.83
C ARG A 232 -22.60 -17.59 -8.20
N GLY A 233 -23.06 -16.33 -8.22
CA GLY A 233 -24.46 -16.05 -7.91
C GLY A 233 -24.83 -14.67 -7.35
N PHE A 234 -24.06 -14.08 -6.42
CA PHE A 234 -24.66 -13.05 -5.55
C PHE A 234 -24.31 -11.58 -5.84
N PHE A 235 -23.16 -11.29 -6.48
CA PHE A 235 -22.68 -9.89 -6.60
C PHE A 235 -23.11 -9.13 -7.87
N ARG A 236 -23.91 -9.73 -8.76
CA ARG A 236 -24.36 -9.04 -9.99
C ARG A 236 -25.32 -7.85 -9.74
N ARG A 237 -25.86 -7.68 -8.52
CA ARG A 237 -26.78 -6.57 -8.21
C ARG A 237 -26.15 -5.36 -7.53
N LEU A 238 -25.03 -5.49 -6.80
CA LEU A 238 -24.41 -4.37 -6.09
C LEU A 238 -23.37 -3.60 -6.94
N GLY A 239 -22.75 -4.25 -7.93
CA GLY A 239 -21.77 -3.59 -8.82
C GLY A 239 -22.38 -2.62 -9.84
N ARG A 240 -23.68 -2.72 -10.14
CA ARG A 240 -24.34 -1.88 -11.16
C ARG A 240 -24.76 -0.51 -10.63
N THR A 241 -25.13 -0.40 -9.36
CA THR A 241 -25.53 0.87 -8.74
C THR A 241 -24.33 1.77 -8.45
N LEU A 242 -23.16 1.20 -8.15
CA LEU A 242 -21.92 1.97 -7.92
C LEU A 242 -21.18 2.35 -9.20
N ALA A 243 -21.19 1.51 -10.25
CA ALA A 243 -20.60 1.88 -11.55
C ALA A 243 -21.28 3.11 -12.19
N ALA A 244 -22.59 3.27 -11.98
CA ALA A 244 -23.35 4.44 -12.41
C ALA A 244 -23.08 5.67 -11.53
N ALA A 245 -22.90 5.50 -10.22
CA ALA A 245 -22.59 6.59 -9.29
C ALA A 245 -21.13 7.09 -9.40
N LEU A 246 -20.23 6.28 -9.96
CA LEU A 246 -18.80 6.59 -10.12
C LEU A 246 -18.42 6.98 -11.56
N GLY A 247 -19.38 7.23 -12.46
CA GLY A 247 -19.12 7.74 -13.81
C GLY A 247 -18.35 6.76 -14.73
N MET A 248 -18.14 5.52 -14.31
CA MET A 248 -17.47 4.51 -15.13
C MET A 248 -18.47 3.87 -16.10
N SER A 249 -18.90 4.67 -17.08
CA SER A 249 -19.57 4.13 -18.27
C SER A 249 -18.51 3.44 -19.13
N ARG A 250 -18.69 2.13 -19.37
CA ARG A 250 -18.00 1.43 -20.45
C ARG A 250 -18.39 2.12 -21.76
N ARG A 251 -17.49 2.93 -22.33
CA ARG A 251 -17.57 3.27 -23.75
C ARG A 251 -17.38 1.96 -24.52
N ARG A 252 -18.36 1.67 -25.38
CA ARG A 252 -18.40 0.53 -26.29
C ARG A 252 -17.28 0.61 -27.31
#